data_AF-A0A925C649-F1
#
_entry.id   AF-A0A925C649-F1
#
_cell.length_a   1.000
_cell.length_b   1.000
_cell.length_c   1.000
_cell.angle_alpha   90.00
_cell.angle_beta   90.00
_cell.angle_gamma   90.00
#
_symmetry.space_group_name_H-M   'P 1'
#
loop_
_entity.id
_entity.type
_entity.pdbx_description
1 polymer ?
#
loop_
_entity_poly.entity_id
_entity_poly.type
_entity_poly.pdbx_seq_one_letter_code
_entity_poly.pdbx_strand_id
1 'polypeptide(L)'
;MSTADGAPQAALNALLATLDLEPLEDNLFRGARGNEGWQRVFGGQVLGQALMAAARTVDPSRPVHSLHGYFLLAGDPSRPIVYDVERIRDGGSFTTRRVKAIQHGRPIFSMSSSFHKSEPGFEHQSPMPEVPPPEDLPNPKDIIGGLMEALPASMRSYWSRERPIDMRVVDVSRYLTRDKKTPLQHIWIRANGRLPDDPAVHQAVLAYASDFTLLDTALIAHGKLLFDADVQLASLDHALWYHRPFRADEWLLYVQDSPNAYGARGFCRGSIFARDGTLIASVVQEGLMRQRLSDFVPN
;
A
#
# COMPACT_ATOMS: atom_id res chain seq x y z
N MET A 1 -27.02 20.51 12.50
CA MET A 1 -25.99 19.82 13.32
C MET A 1 -25.40 18.73 12.45
N SER A 2 -24.12 18.89 12.11
CA SER A 2 -23.43 18.22 11.02
C SER A 2 -23.18 16.74 11.29
N THR A 3 -23.65 15.87 10.41
CA THR A 3 -23.39 14.43 10.37
C THR A 3 -22.16 14.07 9.51
N ALA A 4 -21.31 15.04 9.18
CA ALA A 4 -20.21 14.86 8.21
C ALA A 4 -18.91 14.27 8.80
N ASP A 5 -18.72 14.28 10.12
CA ASP A 5 -17.47 13.84 10.76
C ASP A 5 -17.39 12.32 11.04
N GLY A 6 -18.48 11.57 10.83
CA GLY A 6 -18.54 10.15 11.23
C GLY A 6 -18.09 9.12 10.18
N ALA A 7 -18.14 9.46 8.91
CA ALA A 7 -18.04 8.49 7.81
C ALA A 7 -16.58 8.13 7.41
N PRO A 8 -15.62 9.08 7.29
CA PRO A 8 -14.20 8.78 7.06
C PRO A 8 -13.60 7.84 8.12
N GLN A 9 -14.00 8.05 9.37
CA GLN A 9 -13.58 7.22 10.50
C GLN A 9 -14.09 5.77 10.35
N ALA A 10 -15.24 5.53 9.71
CA ALA A 10 -15.77 4.18 9.53
C ALA A 10 -14.91 3.33 8.58
N ALA A 11 -14.45 3.90 7.46
CA ALA A 11 -13.56 3.19 6.53
C ALA A 11 -12.19 2.90 7.17
N LEU A 12 -11.64 3.86 7.92
CA LEU A 12 -10.40 3.65 8.67
C LEU A 12 -10.58 2.59 9.77
N ASN A 13 -11.66 2.63 10.52
CA ASN A 13 -11.97 1.63 11.54
C ASN A 13 -12.12 0.22 10.93
N ALA A 14 -12.69 0.12 9.73
CA ALA A 14 -12.75 -1.16 9.02
C ALA A 14 -11.35 -1.68 8.65
N LEU A 15 -10.45 -0.81 8.15
CA LEU A 15 -9.06 -1.18 7.93
C LEU A 15 -8.40 -1.65 9.24
N LEU A 16 -8.52 -0.88 10.33
CA LEU A 16 -7.95 -1.27 11.62
C LEU A 16 -8.48 -2.62 12.12
N ALA A 17 -9.78 -2.87 11.95
CA ALA A 17 -10.39 -4.17 12.27
C ALA A 17 -9.83 -5.31 11.38
N THR A 18 -9.44 -5.05 10.13
CA THR A 18 -8.79 -6.07 9.29
C THR A 18 -7.35 -6.34 9.74
N LEU A 19 -6.65 -5.33 10.26
CA LEU A 19 -5.28 -5.45 10.78
C LEU A 19 -5.25 -6.09 12.18
N ASP A 20 -6.37 -6.07 12.90
CA ASP A 20 -6.53 -6.79 14.16
C ASP A 20 -6.81 -8.29 13.91
N LEU A 21 -5.73 -9.06 13.79
CA LEU A 21 -5.82 -10.49 13.50
C LEU A 21 -6.33 -11.28 14.70
N GLU A 22 -7.07 -12.35 14.46
CA GLU A 22 -7.43 -13.31 15.49
C GLU A 22 -6.27 -14.29 15.72
N PRO A 23 -5.76 -14.45 16.95
CA PRO A 23 -4.77 -15.49 17.25
C PRO A 23 -5.44 -16.87 17.25
N LEU A 24 -4.87 -17.81 16.50
CA LEU A 24 -5.27 -19.22 16.49
C LEU A 24 -4.32 -20.09 17.32
N GLU A 25 -3.04 -19.72 17.35
CA GLU A 25 -1.94 -20.37 18.08
C GLU A 25 -0.78 -19.36 18.22
N ASP A 26 0.30 -19.69 18.93
CA ASP A 26 1.45 -18.83 19.26
C ASP A 26 2.06 -18.11 18.06
N ASN A 27 2.04 -18.75 16.88
CA ASN A 27 2.58 -18.18 15.65
C ASN A 27 1.60 -18.27 14.46
N LEU A 28 0.31 -18.50 14.75
CA LEU A 28 -0.72 -18.71 13.74
C LEU A 28 -1.86 -17.72 13.96
N PHE A 29 -2.16 -16.92 12.94
CA PHE A 29 -3.16 -15.87 13.01
C PHE A 29 -4.18 -15.97 11.87
N ARG A 30 -5.37 -15.43 12.07
CA ARG A 30 -6.44 -15.35 11.07
C ARG A 30 -6.83 -13.90 10.82
N GLY A 31 -6.67 -13.45 9.58
CA GLY A 31 -7.18 -12.17 9.11
C GLY A 31 -8.63 -12.29 8.68
N ALA A 32 -9.43 -11.28 9.03
CA ALA A 32 -10.81 -11.17 8.59
C ALA A 32 -10.92 -11.08 7.05
N ARG A 33 -12.07 -11.48 6.51
CA ARG A 33 -12.37 -11.34 5.08
C ARG A 33 -12.34 -9.86 4.66
N GLY A 34 -11.81 -9.57 3.48
CA GLY A 34 -11.88 -8.22 2.91
C GLY A 34 -13.31 -7.87 2.51
N ASN A 35 -13.80 -6.68 2.87
CA ASN A 35 -15.14 -6.20 2.47
C ASN A 35 -15.06 -5.03 1.46
N GLU A 36 -13.94 -4.93 0.75
CA GLU A 36 -13.66 -3.79 -0.12
C GLU A 36 -14.28 -3.92 -1.52
N GLY A 37 -15.14 -4.91 -1.78
CA GLY A 37 -15.86 -5.05 -3.06
C GLY A 37 -14.98 -5.32 -4.29
N TRP A 38 -13.70 -5.66 -4.09
CA TRP A 38 -12.81 -6.10 -5.15
C TRP A 38 -13.06 -7.56 -5.51
N GLN A 39 -12.82 -7.92 -6.78
CA GLN A 39 -12.86 -9.32 -7.23
C GLN A 39 -11.74 -10.18 -6.60
N ARG A 40 -10.67 -9.55 -6.09
CA ARG A 40 -9.51 -10.19 -5.47
C ARG A 40 -9.13 -9.44 -4.21
N VAL A 41 -8.47 -10.12 -3.26
CA VAL A 41 -7.92 -9.44 -2.08
C VAL A 41 -6.87 -8.40 -2.53
N PHE A 42 -6.96 -7.19 -2.00
CA PHE A 42 -6.00 -6.13 -2.24
C PHE A 42 -4.62 -6.50 -1.65
N GLY A 43 -3.54 -6.30 -2.42
CA GLY A 43 -2.18 -6.68 -2.03
C GLY A 43 -1.73 -5.99 -0.74
N GLY A 44 -2.01 -4.69 -0.59
CA GLY A 44 -1.74 -3.92 0.61
C GLY A 44 -2.44 -4.49 1.87
N GLN A 45 -3.63 -5.07 1.74
CA GLN A 45 -4.31 -5.76 2.84
C GLN A 45 -3.50 -6.98 3.29
N VAL A 46 -3.10 -7.84 2.34
CA VAL A 46 -2.32 -9.04 2.65
C VAL A 46 -0.98 -8.68 3.28
N LEU A 47 -0.32 -7.64 2.75
CA LEU A 47 0.97 -7.16 3.23
C LEU A 47 0.86 -6.56 4.64
N GLY A 48 -0.11 -5.67 4.89
CA GLY A 48 -0.33 -5.07 6.21
C GLY A 48 -0.68 -6.10 7.27
N GLN A 49 -1.58 -7.05 6.95
CA GLN A 49 -1.92 -8.16 7.84
C GLN A 49 -0.70 -9.08 8.10
N ALA A 50 0.08 -9.42 7.08
CA ALA A 50 1.29 -10.23 7.28
C ALA A 50 2.32 -9.52 8.19
N LEU A 51 2.47 -8.21 8.06
CA LEU A 51 3.34 -7.43 8.95
C LEU A 51 2.83 -7.43 10.38
N MET A 52 1.52 -7.26 10.60
CA MET A 52 0.93 -7.36 11.94
C MET A 52 1.13 -8.74 12.56
N ALA A 53 0.95 -9.82 11.79
CA ALA A 53 1.22 -11.18 12.25
C ALA A 53 2.67 -11.35 12.69
N ALA A 54 3.64 -10.87 11.89
CA ALA A 54 5.05 -10.91 12.23
C ALA A 54 5.33 -10.10 13.52
N ALA A 55 4.87 -8.85 13.58
CA ALA A 55 5.12 -7.94 14.70
C ALA A 55 4.62 -8.49 16.04
N ARG A 56 3.48 -9.18 16.06
CA ARG A 56 2.92 -9.82 17.27
C ARG A 56 3.80 -10.93 17.86
N THR A 57 4.76 -11.45 17.09
CA THR A 57 5.71 -12.49 17.54
C THR A 57 7.08 -11.92 17.95
N VAL A 58 7.21 -10.60 18.01
CA VAL A 58 8.46 -9.88 18.26
C VAL A 58 8.32 -8.99 19.49
N ASP A 59 9.41 -8.77 20.21
CA ASP A 59 9.47 -7.80 21.31
C ASP A 59 9.06 -6.40 20.80
N PRO A 60 8.07 -5.72 21.43
CA PRO A 60 7.59 -4.41 20.99
C PRO A 60 8.67 -3.31 20.94
N SER A 61 9.80 -3.47 21.64
CA SER A 61 10.94 -2.54 21.57
C SER A 61 11.73 -2.62 20.25
N ARG A 62 11.40 -3.59 19.37
CA ARG A 62 12.04 -3.81 18.08
C ARG A 62 11.04 -3.55 16.95
N PRO A 63 10.87 -2.30 16.50
CA PRO A 63 10.06 -2.02 15.32
C PRO A 63 10.60 -2.72 14.08
N VAL A 64 9.73 -2.95 13.09
CA VAL A 64 10.18 -3.45 11.78
C VAL A 64 11.05 -2.37 11.11
N HIS A 65 12.14 -2.77 10.45
CA HIS A 65 12.93 -1.86 9.63
C HIS A 65 12.96 -2.26 8.16
N SER A 66 12.63 -3.51 7.82
CA SER A 66 12.41 -3.91 6.44
C SER A 66 11.48 -5.11 6.30
N LEU A 67 10.84 -5.20 5.13
CA LEU A 67 10.10 -6.36 4.67
C LEU A 67 10.29 -6.59 3.17
N HIS A 68 10.15 -7.84 2.76
CA HIS A 68 10.18 -8.29 1.36
C HIS A 68 9.11 -9.35 1.18
N GLY A 69 8.17 -9.13 0.27
CA GLY A 69 7.04 -10.02 0.03
C GLY A 69 6.87 -10.37 -1.44
N TYR A 70 6.40 -11.59 -1.72
CA TYR A 70 6.00 -12.05 -3.04
C TYR A 70 4.53 -12.44 -3.05
N PHE A 71 3.77 -11.91 -4.00
CA PHE A 71 2.39 -12.30 -4.30
C PHE A 71 2.38 -13.49 -5.24
N LEU A 72 1.93 -14.64 -4.76
CA LEU A 72 2.05 -15.92 -5.46
C LEU A 72 0.78 -16.29 -6.21
N LEU A 73 -0.37 -16.06 -5.59
CA LEU A 73 -1.69 -16.40 -6.12
C LEU A 73 -2.68 -15.29 -5.79
N ALA A 74 -3.72 -15.15 -6.63
CA ALA A 74 -4.82 -14.23 -6.33
C ALA A 74 -5.56 -14.68 -5.06
N GLY A 75 -5.73 -13.75 -4.12
CA GLY A 75 -6.52 -13.99 -2.92
C GLY A 75 -8.03 -13.99 -3.22
N ASP A 76 -8.75 -14.90 -2.58
CA ASP A 76 -10.20 -15.03 -2.61
C ASP A 76 -10.81 -14.12 -1.52
N PRO A 77 -11.53 -13.04 -1.90
CA PRO A 77 -12.08 -12.08 -0.94
C PRO A 77 -13.23 -12.66 -0.10
N SER A 78 -13.83 -13.77 -0.52
CA SER A 78 -14.94 -14.40 0.20
C SER A 78 -14.48 -15.21 1.43
N ARG A 79 -13.17 -15.43 1.58
CA ARG A 79 -12.60 -16.29 2.63
C ARG A 79 -11.60 -15.53 3.50
N PRO A 80 -11.44 -15.93 4.78
CA PRO A 80 -10.37 -15.42 5.63
C PRO A 80 -9.00 -15.86 5.11
N ILE A 81 -7.95 -15.21 5.61
CA ILE A 81 -6.55 -15.55 5.31
C ILE A 81 -5.89 -16.02 6.59
N VAL A 82 -5.17 -17.15 6.54
CA VAL A 82 -4.37 -17.64 7.67
C VAL A 82 -2.92 -17.17 7.48
N TYR A 83 -2.32 -16.61 8.52
CA TYR A 83 -0.94 -16.15 8.54
C TYR A 83 -0.13 -17.06 9.48
N ASP A 84 0.75 -17.85 8.89
CA ASP A 84 1.67 -18.76 9.59
C ASP A 84 3.04 -18.09 9.69
N VAL A 85 3.50 -17.81 10.91
CA VAL A 85 4.71 -17.06 11.22
C VAL A 85 5.82 -18.03 11.68
N GLU A 86 6.95 -17.99 10.98
CA GLU A 86 8.16 -18.71 11.33
C GLU A 86 9.15 -17.77 12.02
N ARG A 87 9.61 -18.16 13.22
CA ARG A 87 10.66 -17.44 13.96
C ARG A 87 12.03 -17.87 13.48
N ILE A 88 12.54 -17.21 12.45
CA ILE A 88 13.83 -17.54 11.83
C ILE A 88 15.00 -17.30 12.78
N ARG A 89 15.00 -16.16 13.48
CA ARG A 89 16.09 -15.77 14.37
C ARG A 89 15.66 -14.71 15.38
N ASP A 90 16.10 -14.88 16.63
CA ASP A 90 16.09 -13.84 17.67
C ASP A 90 17.52 -13.59 18.13
N GLY A 91 18.14 -12.53 17.60
CA GLY A 91 19.51 -12.13 17.93
C GLY A 91 19.56 -10.98 18.95
N GLY A 92 20.79 -10.56 19.29
CA GLY A 92 21.02 -9.46 20.23
C GLY A 92 20.44 -8.11 19.76
N SER A 93 20.61 -7.77 18.48
CA SER A 93 20.06 -6.53 17.89
C SER A 93 18.90 -6.77 16.92
N PHE A 94 18.97 -7.85 16.14
CA PHE A 94 18.03 -8.14 15.05
C PHE A 94 17.15 -9.35 15.35
N THR A 95 15.88 -9.25 14.96
CA THR A 95 14.91 -10.35 14.94
C THR A 95 14.39 -10.52 13.51
N THR A 96 14.29 -11.77 13.05
CA THR A 96 13.83 -12.10 11.70
C THR A 96 12.61 -13.02 11.77
N ARG A 97 11.58 -12.69 10.99
CA ARG A 97 10.36 -13.49 10.83
C ARG A 97 10.11 -13.77 9.36
N ARG A 98 9.52 -14.93 9.09
CA ARG A 98 8.93 -15.26 7.78
C ARG A 98 7.45 -15.51 7.97
N VAL A 99 6.62 -15.02 7.06
CA VAL A 99 5.16 -15.17 7.11
C VAL A 99 4.67 -15.79 5.82
N LYS A 100 3.84 -16.82 5.93
CA LYS A 100 3.05 -17.37 4.81
C LYS A 100 1.60 -16.98 5.01
N ALA A 101 1.02 -16.27 4.04
CA ALA A 101 -0.42 -16.06 3.97
C ALA A 101 -1.05 -17.19 3.16
N ILE A 102 -2.04 -17.88 3.72
CA ILE A 102 -2.57 -19.14 3.21
C ILE A 102 -4.08 -19.01 3.00
N GLN A 103 -4.53 -19.42 1.82
CA GLN A 103 -5.95 -19.66 1.52
C GLN A 103 -6.11 -20.97 0.77
N HIS A 104 -7.20 -21.69 1.04
CA HIS A 104 -7.50 -22.98 0.39
C HIS A 104 -6.32 -23.98 0.49
N GLY A 105 -5.60 -23.96 1.61
CA GLY A 105 -4.42 -24.82 1.85
C GLY A 105 -3.17 -24.47 1.04
N ARG A 106 -3.15 -23.33 0.32
CA ARG A 106 -2.02 -22.91 -0.52
C ARG A 106 -1.50 -21.53 -0.11
N PRO A 107 -0.17 -21.30 -0.12
CA PRO A 107 0.38 -19.97 0.05
C PRO A 107 -0.06 -19.04 -1.09
N ILE A 108 -0.72 -17.93 -0.74
CA ILE A 108 -1.07 -16.85 -1.66
C ILE A 108 -0.04 -15.72 -1.64
N PHE A 109 0.70 -15.59 -0.53
CA PHE A 109 1.74 -14.59 -0.34
C PHE A 109 2.79 -15.10 0.67
N SER A 110 4.04 -14.73 0.46
CA SER A 110 5.17 -15.06 1.36
C SER A 110 5.97 -13.80 1.63
N MET A 111 6.31 -13.55 2.89
CA MET A 111 7.08 -12.39 3.32
C MET A 111 8.20 -12.76 4.28
N SER A 112 9.34 -12.08 4.18
CA SER A 112 10.36 -12.03 5.21
C SER A 112 10.44 -10.60 5.74
N SER A 113 10.51 -10.45 7.06
CA SER A 113 10.61 -9.15 7.72
C SER A 113 11.69 -9.16 8.79
N SER A 114 12.39 -8.03 8.93
CA SER A 114 13.47 -7.84 9.88
C SER A 114 13.15 -6.68 10.82
N PHE A 115 13.42 -6.92 12.10
CA PHE A 115 13.13 -6.04 13.22
C PHE A 115 14.43 -5.69 13.94
N HIS A 116 14.53 -4.47 14.44
CA HIS A 116 15.74 -3.96 15.05
C HIS A 116 15.42 -3.09 16.25
N LYS A 117 16.22 -3.22 17.31
CA LYS A 117 16.12 -2.32 18.48
C LYS A 117 16.46 -0.89 18.05
N SER A 118 15.90 0.11 18.73
CA SER A 118 16.28 1.51 18.49
C SER A 118 17.67 1.79 19.08
N GLU A 119 18.58 2.34 18.29
CA GLU A 119 19.91 2.79 18.73
C GLU A 119 20.46 3.89 17.80
N PRO A 120 21.33 4.80 18.29
CA PRO A 120 21.91 5.86 17.47
C PRO A 120 22.89 5.30 16.42
N GLY A 121 23.12 6.07 15.35
CA GLY A 121 24.02 5.67 14.27
C GLY A 121 24.42 6.83 13.36
N PHE A 122 24.96 6.52 12.19
CA PHE A 122 25.26 7.51 11.16
C PHE A 122 23.98 7.99 10.48
N GLU A 123 23.94 9.27 10.12
CA GLU A 123 22.73 9.89 9.56
C GLU A 123 23.01 10.66 8.27
N HIS A 124 22.22 10.37 7.24
CA HIS A 124 22.01 11.18 6.05
C HIS A 124 20.66 10.81 5.41
N GLN A 125 20.19 11.60 4.45
CA GLN A 125 19.06 11.25 3.60
C GLN A 125 19.11 12.05 2.29
N SER A 126 18.39 11.57 1.28
CA SER A 126 18.09 12.38 0.10
C SER A 126 17.14 13.54 0.45
N PRO A 127 17.23 14.68 -0.24
CA PRO A 127 16.29 15.78 -0.05
C PRO A 127 14.89 15.41 -0.56
N MET A 128 13.86 15.94 0.09
CA MET A 128 12.48 15.88 -0.39
C MET A 128 12.32 16.82 -1.59
N PRO A 129 11.62 16.42 -2.68
CA PRO A 129 11.34 17.32 -3.79
C PRO A 129 10.35 18.42 -3.38
N GLU A 130 10.46 19.59 -4.03
CA GLU A 130 9.51 20.67 -3.85
C GLU A 130 8.21 20.37 -4.61
N VAL A 131 7.10 20.30 -3.87
CA VAL A 131 5.75 20.10 -4.41
C VAL A 131 4.75 20.98 -3.63
N PRO A 132 3.59 21.33 -4.22
CA PRO A 132 2.54 22.00 -3.48
C PRO A 132 2.12 21.23 -2.22
N PRO A 133 1.80 21.91 -1.12
CA PRO A 133 1.30 21.27 0.08
C PRO A 133 -0.07 20.63 -0.18
N PRO A 134 -0.46 19.61 0.59
CA PRO A 134 -1.68 18.86 0.33
C PRO A 134 -2.94 19.74 0.38
N GLU A 135 -2.95 20.82 1.17
CA GLU A 135 -4.07 21.74 1.31
C GLU A 135 -4.40 22.52 0.02
N ASP A 136 -3.40 22.76 -0.83
CA ASP A 136 -3.56 23.48 -2.10
C ASP A 136 -3.95 22.54 -3.25
N LEU A 137 -3.94 21.24 -3.01
CA LEU A 137 -4.28 20.24 -4.01
C LEU A 137 -5.77 19.97 -4.03
N PRO A 138 -6.36 19.75 -5.22
CA PRO A 138 -7.77 19.44 -5.34
C PRO A 138 -8.09 18.12 -4.63
N ASN A 139 -9.21 18.09 -3.90
CA ASN A 139 -9.70 16.84 -3.35
C ASN A 139 -10.07 15.91 -4.52
N PRO A 140 -9.75 14.60 -4.48
CA PRO A 140 -10.22 13.65 -5.47
C PRO A 140 -11.71 13.81 -5.79
N LYS A 141 -12.56 14.03 -4.77
CA LYS A 141 -14.00 14.27 -4.95
C LYS A 141 -14.31 15.48 -5.86
N ASP A 142 -13.50 16.53 -5.79
CA ASP A 142 -13.68 17.77 -6.55
C ASP A 142 -13.19 17.62 -8.01
N ILE A 143 -12.08 16.90 -8.23
CA ILE A 143 -11.59 16.54 -9.57
C ILE A 143 -12.63 15.68 -10.30
N ILE A 144 -13.24 14.76 -9.54
CA ILE A 144 -14.12 13.72 -10.06
C ILE A 144 -15.53 14.27 -10.31
N GLY A 145 -16.00 15.26 -9.55
CA GLY A 145 -17.31 15.90 -9.77
C GLY A 145 -17.51 16.45 -11.19
N GLY A 146 -16.45 16.93 -11.85
CA GLY A 146 -16.50 17.39 -13.25
C GLY A 146 -16.31 16.30 -14.31
N LEU A 147 -15.72 15.14 -13.94
CA LEU A 147 -15.40 14.03 -14.84
C LEU A 147 -16.30 12.79 -14.64
N MET A 148 -17.13 12.76 -13.59
CA MET A 148 -17.90 11.59 -13.17
C MET A 148 -18.76 11.03 -14.30
N GLU A 149 -19.37 11.88 -15.13
CA GLU A 149 -20.21 11.42 -16.23
C GLU A 149 -19.41 10.77 -17.37
N ALA A 150 -18.16 11.20 -17.58
CA ALA A 150 -17.27 10.71 -18.64
C ALA A 150 -16.45 9.48 -18.24
N LEU A 151 -16.26 9.23 -16.94
CA LEU A 151 -15.50 8.07 -16.47
C LEU A 151 -16.31 6.76 -16.65
N PRO A 152 -15.66 5.62 -16.94
CA PRO A 152 -16.29 4.30 -16.87
C PRO A 152 -16.90 4.02 -15.49
N ALA A 153 -17.99 3.26 -15.44
CA ALA A 153 -18.72 2.98 -14.19
C ALA A 153 -17.84 2.34 -13.09
N SER A 154 -16.89 1.49 -13.47
CA SER A 154 -15.90 0.88 -12.56
C SER A 154 -15.02 1.93 -11.89
N MET A 155 -14.56 2.94 -12.64
CA MET A 155 -13.78 4.06 -12.09
C MET A 155 -14.64 4.92 -11.17
N ARG A 156 -15.88 5.28 -11.58
CA ARG A 156 -16.79 6.05 -10.72
C ARG A 156 -17.03 5.37 -9.37
N SER A 157 -17.31 4.07 -9.38
CA SER A 157 -17.51 3.31 -8.14
C SER A 157 -16.23 3.23 -7.29
N TYR A 158 -15.05 3.15 -7.90
CA TYR A 158 -13.78 3.17 -7.18
C TYR A 158 -13.53 4.51 -6.49
N TRP A 159 -13.80 5.61 -7.18
CA TRP A 159 -13.49 6.98 -6.72
C TRP A 159 -14.54 7.58 -5.77
N SER A 160 -15.80 7.13 -5.85
CA SER A 160 -16.88 7.60 -4.96
C SER A 160 -16.88 6.96 -3.57
N ARG A 161 -16.10 5.90 -3.36
CA ARG A 161 -16.04 5.20 -2.08
C ARG A 161 -15.16 5.94 -1.08
N GLU A 162 -15.61 5.94 0.17
CA GLU A 162 -14.80 6.38 1.29
C GLU A 162 -13.61 5.43 1.47
N ARG A 163 -12.45 6.00 1.75
CA ARG A 163 -11.19 5.25 1.82
C ARG A 163 -10.55 5.43 3.20
N PRO A 164 -9.90 4.36 3.71
CA PRO A 164 -9.11 4.46 4.94
C PRO A 164 -7.88 5.35 4.77
N ILE A 165 -7.44 5.61 3.53
CA ILE A 165 -6.30 6.46 3.18
C ILE A 165 -6.81 7.65 2.34
N ASP A 166 -6.52 8.86 2.79
CA ASP A 166 -6.68 10.10 2.03
C ASP A 166 -5.47 10.26 1.11
N MET A 167 -5.72 10.50 -0.18
CA MET A 167 -4.69 10.59 -1.22
C MET A 167 -4.91 11.85 -2.05
N ARG A 168 -3.90 12.72 -2.13
CA ARG A 168 -3.94 13.94 -2.96
C ARG A 168 -2.83 13.90 -3.98
N VAL A 169 -3.21 13.80 -5.25
CA VAL A 169 -2.27 13.69 -6.37
C VAL A 169 -1.81 15.09 -6.76
N VAL A 170 -0.49 15.29 -6.88
CA VAL A 170 0.09 16.58 -7.26
C VAL A 170 -0.17 16.91 -8.72
N ASP A 171 0.04 15.95 -9.63
CA ASP A 171 -0.24 16.10 -11.07
C ASP A 171 -1.48 15.31 -11.48
N VAL A 172 -2.61 16.01 -11.57
CA VAL A 172 -3.91 15.43 -11.98
C VAL A 172 -4.02 15.26 -13.49
N SER A 173 -3.16 15.92 -14.27
CA SER A 173 -3.24 15.91 -15.74
C SER A 173 -3.07 14.51 -16.33
N ARG A 174 -2.39 13.59 -15.60
CA ARG A 174 -2.25 12.18 -16.00
C ARG A 174 -3.57 11.41 -16.09
N TYR A 175 -4.61 11.87 -15.40
CA TYR A 175 -5.94 11.25 -15.44
C TYR A 175 -6.87 11.90 -16.47
N LEU A 176 -6.49 13.08 -16.96
CA LEU A 176 -7.30 13.87 -17.89
C LEU A 176 -6.89 13.64 -19.34
N THR A 177 -5.62 13.34 -19.59
CA THR A 177 -5.09 13.06 -20.94
C THR A 177 -4.47 11.66 -21.03
N ARG A 178 -4.32 11.15 -22.25
CA ARG A 178 -3.68 9.85 -22.54
C ARG A 178 -2.28 10.04 -23.14
N ASP A 179 -1.68 11.20 -22.92
CA ASP A 179 -0.34 11.50 -23.41
C ASP A 179 0.69 10.67 -22.64
N LYS A 180 1.70 10.17 -23.35
CA LYS A 180 2.84 9.49 -22.75
C LYS A 180 3.70 10.54 -22.04
N LYS A 181 4.01 10.32 -20.77
CA LYS A 181 4.81 11.23 -19.93
C LYS A 181 5.95 10.50 -19.24
N THR A 182 6.89 11.24 -18.65
CA THR A 182 7.88 10.66 -17.74
C THR A 182 7.15 9.91 -16.62
N PRO A 183 7.49 8.64 -16.35
CA PRO A 183 6.78 7.85 -15.35
C PRO A 183 7.24 8.21 -13.94
N LEU A 184 6.78 9.37 -13.48
CA LEU A 184 7.04 9.99 -12.19
C LEU A 184 5.71 10.51 -11.66
N GLN A 185 5.41 10.27 -10.38
CA GLN A 185 4.26 10.90 -9.71
C GLN A 185 4.54 11.19 -8.23
N HIS A 186 3.86 12.20 -7.73
CA HIS A 186 3.91 12.64 -6.35
C HIS A 186 2.50 12.61 -5.76
N ILE A 187 2.34 11.95 -4.63
CA ILE A 187 1.04 11.80 -3.98
C ILE A 187 1.21 12.02 -2.47
N TRP A 188 0.46 12.96 -1.92
CA TRP A 188 0.32 13.07 -0.47
C TRP A 188 -0.65 11.99 0.02
N ILE A 189 -0.23 11.23 1.02
CA ILE A 189 -1.01 10.16 1.64
C ILE A 189 -1.09 10.37 3.15
N ARG A 190 -2.23 10.00 3.75
CA ARG A 190 -2.38 9.83 5.21
C ARG A 190 -3.56 8.91 5.50
N ALA A 191 -3.58 8.31 6.69
CA ALA A 191 -4.79 7.70 7.20
C ALA A 191 -5.90 8.75 7.33
N ASN A 192 -7.12 8.38 6.95
CA ASN A 192 -8.27 9.27 6.89
C ASN A 192 -9.01 9.28 8.24
N GLY A 193 -8.29 9.68 9.29
CA GLY A 193 -8.74 9.65 10.67
C GLY A 193 -7.56 9.43 11.62
N ARG A 194 -7.84 9.35 12.92
CA ARG A 194 -6.80 9.16 13.95
C ARG A 194 -6.44 7.70 14.13
N LEU A 195 -5.14 7.41 14.23
CA LEU A 195 -4.62 6.08 14.54
C LEU A 195 -4.27 5.94 16.03
N PRO A 196 -4.31 4.72 16.59
CA PRO A 196 -3.73 4.43 17.90
C PRO A 196 -2.23 4.75 17.95
N ASP A 197 -1.72 5.09 19.13
CA ASP A 197 -0.30 5.40 19.35
C ASP A 197 0.57 4.13 19.44
N ASP A 198 0.45 3.26 18.44
CA ASP A 198 1.22 2.02 18.29
C ASP A 198 2.06 2.08 16.99
N PRO A 199 3.40 2.10 17.06
CA PRO A 199 4.27 2.10 15.90
C PRO A 199 4.00 0.97 14.91
N ALA A 200 3.64 -0.23 15.39
CA ALA A 200 3.36 -1.37 14.51
C ALA A 200 2.11 -1.12 13.64
N VAL A 201 1.10 -0.45 14.20
CA VAL A 201 -0.10 -0.05 13.45
C VAL A 201 0.26 0.99 12.39
N HIS A 202 1.03 2.01 12.71
CA HIS A 202 1.48 3.00 11.72
C HIS A 202 2.31 2.36 10.60
N GLN A 203 3.20 1.42 10.93
CA GLN A 203 4.00 0.68 9.96
C GLN A 203 3.14 -0.21 9.05
N ALA A 204 2.15 -0.92 9.61
CA ALA A 204 1.19 -1.72 8.85
C ALA A 204 0.27 -0.88 7.96
N VAL A 205 -0.21 0.26 8.43
CA VAL A 205 -1.00 1.19 7.63
C VAL A 205 -0.18 1.78 6.48
N LEU A 206 1.10 2.10 6.70
CA LEU A 206 1.98 2.57 5.62
C LEU A 206 2.24 1.47 4.58
N ALA A 207 2.48 0.22 5.02
CA ALA A 207 2.62 -0.92 4.12
C ALA A 207 1.35 -1.19 3.31
N TYR A 208 0.18 -1.04 3.93
CA TYR A 208 -1.11 -1.10 3.24
C TYR A 208 -1.22 0.02 2.20
N ALA A 209 -0.85 1.25 2.56
CA ALA A 209 -0.98 2.42 1.70
C ALA A 209 0.02 2.40 0.51
N SER A 210 1.21 1.82 0.69
CA SER A 210 2.28 1.84 -0.32
C SER A 210 1.94 1.05 -1.58
N ASP A 211 1.07 0.04 -1.48
CA ASP A 211 0.68 -0.82 -2.61
C ASP A 211 -0.47 -0.22 -3.47
N PHE A 212 -1.03 0.94 -3.13
CA PHE A 212 -2.15 1.52 -3.90
C PHE A 212 -1.77 2.05 -5.28
N THR A 213 -0.67 2.79 -5.37
CA THR A 213 -0.35 3.60 -6.57
C THR A 213 1.00 3.30 -7.17
N LEU A 214 1.85 2.52 -6.49
CA LEU A 214 3.25 2.36 -6.89
C LEU A 214 3.37 1.76 -8.29
N LEU A 215 2.73 0.62 -8.54
CA LEU A 215 2.78 -0.05 -9.85
C LEU A 215 2.12 0.77 -10.98
N ASP A 216 1.10 1.57 -10.67
CA ASP A 216 0.41 2.44 -11.64
C ASP A 216 1.36 3.51 -12.23
N THR A 217 2.47 3.83 -11.53
CA THR A 217 3.50 4.75 -12.02
C THR A 217 4.09 4.31 -13.37
N ALA A 218 4.27 3.01 -13.58
CA ALA A 218 4.82 2.48 -14.83
C ALA A 218 3.92 2.75 -16.05
N LEU A 219 2.60 2.83 -15.86
CA LEU A 219 1.65 3.07 -16.95
C LEU A 219 1.71 4.49 -17.52
N ILE A 220 2.25 5.45 -16.76
CA ILE A 220 2.35 6.86 -17.16
C ILE A 220 3.16 7.02 -18.46
N ALA A 221 4.25 6.23 -18.62
CA ALA A 221 5.06 6.21 -19.84
C ALA A 221 4.30 5.70 -21.07
N HIS A 222 3.14 5.08 -20.86
CA HIS A 222 2.34 4.45 -21.90
C HIS A 222 1.01 5.18 -22.14
N GLY A 223 0.71 6.26 -21.41
CA GLY A 223 -0.57 6.97 -21.52
C GLY A 223 -1.75 6.13 -21.06
N LYS A 224 -1.50 5.14 -20.19
CA LYS A 224 -2.47 4.15 -19.72
C LYS A 224 -2.85 4.40 -18.26
N LEU A 225 -4.01 3.89 -17.88
CA LEU A 225 -4.51 3.87 -16.50
C LEU A 225 -4.77 2.43 -16.07
N LEU A 226 -4.68 2.17 -14.76
CA LEU A 226 -4.97 0.86 -14.13
C LEU A 226 -6.28 0.21 -14.61
N PHE A 227 -7.30 1.00 -14.93
CA PHE A 227 -8.64 0.53 -15.28
C PHE A 227 -8.90 0.42 -16.79
N ASP A 228 -7.89 0.68 -17.63
CA ASP A 228 -8.04 0.49 -19.07
C ASP A 228 -8.27 -1.00 -19.39
N ALA A 229 -9.28 -1.30 -20.21
CA ALA A 229 -9.73 -2.67 -20.48
C ALA A 229 -8.65 -3.56 -21.12
N ASP A 230 -7.72 -2.95 -21.84
CA ASP A 230 -6.61 -3.62 -22.51
C ASP A 230 -5.37 -3.78 -21.61
N VAL A 231 -5.47 -3.48 -20.32
CA VAL A 231 -4.38 -3.62 -19.34
C VAL A 231 -4.65 -4.78 -18.38
N GLN A 232 -3.63 -5.60 -18.16
CA GLN A 232 -3.58 -6.57 -17.06
C GLN A 232 -2.45 -6.19 -16.11
N LEU A 233 -2.81 -5.85 -14.88
CA LEU A 233 -1.87 -5.52 -13.81
C LEU A 233 -2.00 -6.49 -12.65
N ALA A 234 -0.85 -6.89 -12.10
CA ALA A 234 -0.78 -7.63 -10.85
C ALA A 234 0.58 -7.40 -10.19
N SER A 235 0.59 -7.12 -8.89
CA SER A 235 1.80 -7.08 -8.07
C SER A 235 2.49 -8.45 -8.09
N LEU A 236 3.81 -8.49 -8.28
CA LEU A 236 4.61 -9.72 -8.17
C LEU A 236 5.33 -9.75 -6.83
N ASP A 237 5.95 -8.64 -6.45
CA ASP A 237 6.60 -8.46 -5.16
C ASP A 237 6.30 -7.08 -4.56
N HIS A 238 6.75 -6.87 -3.32
CA HIS A 238 6.77 -5.58 -2.67
C HIS A 238 7.86 -5.59 -1.59
N ALA A 239 8.74 -4.60 -1.60
CA ALA A 239 9.78 -4.43 -0.60
C ALA A 239 9.71 -3.02 -0.01
N LEU A 240 9.85 -2.93 1.31
CA LEU A 240 9.69 -1.70 2.06
C LEU A 240 10.76 -1.64 3.15
N TRP A 241 11.43 -0.49 3.25
CA TRP A 241 12.40 -0.19 4.30
C TRP A 241 11.92 1.02 5.08
N TYR A 242 11.80 0.87 6.39
CA TYR A 242 11.45 1.94 7.31
C TYR A 242 12.73 2.51 7.90
N HIS A 243 12.95 3.81 7.71
CA HIS A 243 14.18 4.49 8.10
C HIS A 243 14.04 5.25 9.41
N ARG A 244 12.88 5.86 9.65
CA ARG A 244 12.64 6.78 10.78
C ARG A 244 11.23 6.60 11.36
N PRO A 245 11.02 6.89 12.66
CA PRO A 245 9.69 6.95 13.25
C PRO A 245 8.79 7.97 12.54
N PHE A 246 7.50 7.69 12.50
CA PHE A 246 6.53 8.54 11.81
C PHE A 246 5.11 8.27 12.30
N ARG A 247 4.19 9.13 11.89
CA ARG A 247 2.76 8.97 12.07
C ARG A 247 2.07 8.82 10.72
N ALA A 248 1.46 7.66 10.48
CA ALA A 248 0.71 7.41 9.25
C ALA A 248 -0.61 8.21 9.14
N ASP A 249 -1.09 8.82 10.22
CA ASP A 249 -2.24 9.76 10.23
C ASP A 249 -1.83 11.23 10.04
N GLU A 250 -0.53 11.49 9.86
CA GLU A 250 -0.01 12.76 9.36
C GLU A 250 0.28 12.67 7.85
N TRP A 251 0.39 13.82 7.20
CA TRP A 251 0.67 13.87 5.77
C TRP A 251 2.08 13.38 5.45
N LEU A 252 2.15 12.38 4.58
CA LEU A 252 3.38 11.84 4.01
C LEU A 252 3.39 12.06 2.50
N LEU A 253 4.50 12.55 1.95
CA LEU A 253 4.68 12.67 0.51
C LEU A 253 5.26 11.37 -0.05
N TYR A 254 4.51 10.70 -0.91
CA TYR A 254 4.96 9.52 -1.65
C TYR A 254 5.45 9.93 -3.04
N VAL A 255 6.76 9.91 -3.22
CA VAL A 255 7.47 10.16 -4.48
C VAL A 255 7.67 8.82 -5.19
N GLN A 256 7.21 8.68 -6.43
CA GLN A 256 7.19 7.38 -7.13
C GLN A 256 7.75 7.52 -8.55
N ASP A 257 8.65 6.63 -8.97
CA ASP A 257 9.18 6.57 -10.34
C ASP A 257 9.22 5.14 -10.89
N SER A 258 9.17 4.99 -12.21
CA SER A 258 9.36 3.70 -12.89
C SER A 258 10.53 3.78 -13.87
N PRO A 259 11.73 3.32 -13.49
CA PRO A 259 12.90 3.41 -14.35
C PRO A 259 12.92 2.36 -15.47
N ASN A 260 12.09 1.31 -15.41
CA ASN A 260 12.06 0.27 -16.44
C ASN A 260 10.68 -0.39 -16.59
N ALA A 261 10.33 -0.67 -17.85
CA ALA A 261 9.20 -1.50 -18.23
C ALA A 261 9.60 -2.37 -19.43
N TYR A 262 9.68 -3.69 -19.23
CA TYR A 262 10.09 -4.63 -20.28
C TYR A 262 9.55 -6.03 -20.01
N GLY A 263 9.29 -6.80 -21.06
CA GLY A 263 8.88 -8.20 -20.94
C GLY A 263 7.58 -8.40 -20.17
N ALA A 264 6.60 -7.51 -20.41
CA ALA A 264 5.31 -7.46 -19.71
C ALA A 264 5.43 -7.23 -18.20
N ARG A 265 6.48 -6.54 -17.74
CA ARG A 265 6.67 -6.14 -16.35
C ARG A 265 6.98 -4.66 -16.25
N GLY A 266 6.53 -4.04 -15.17
CA GLY A 266 6.88 -2.67 -14.79
C GLY A 266 7.58 -2.70 -13.43
N PHE A 267 8.73 -2.04 -13.33
CA PHE A 267 9.47 -1.89 -12.09
C PHE A 267 9.35 -0.47 -11.58
N CYS A 268 8.87 -0.31 -10.36
CA CYS A 268 8.60 0.96 -9.72
C CYS A 268 9.36 1.08 -8.40
N ARG A 269 9.76 2.30 -8.06
CA ARG A 269 10.37 2.66 -6.79
C ARG A 269 9.60 3.82 -6.17
N GLY A 270 9.72 3.98 -4.87
CA GLY A 270 9.29 5.22 -4.25
C GLY A 270 10.01 5.55 -2.95
N SER A 271 9.92 6.82 -2.59
CA SER A 271 10.44 7.42 -1.38
C SER A 271 9.32 8.14 -0.66
N ILE A 272 9.17 7.87 0.64
CA ILE A 272 8.09 8.43 1.47
C ILE A 272 8.71 9.41 2.44
N PHE A 273 8.29 10.66 2.37
CA PHE A 273 8.78 11.75 3.23
C PHE A 273 7.68 12.23 4.16
N ALA A 274 8.04 12.64 5.38
CA ALA A 274 7.16 13.45 6.21
C ALA A 274 7.11 14.89 5.67
N ARG A 275 6.09 15.65 6.10
CA ARG A 275 5.89 17.03 5.64
C ARG A 275 7.08 17.96 5.88
N ASP A 276 7.87 17.69 6.91
CA ASP A 276 9.07 18.45 7.26
C ASP A 276 10.30 18.10 6.39
N GLY A 277 10.16 17.18 5.43
CA GLY A 277 11.24 16.72 4.56
C GLY A 277 11.96 15.47 5.07
N THR A 278 11.62 14.93 6.24
CA THR A 278 12.26 13.72 6.79
C THR A 278 11.94 12.49 5.93
N LEU A 279 12.96 11.76 5.46
CA LEU A 279 12.77 10.53 4.68
C LEU A 279 12.37 9.37 5.61
N ILE A 280 11.12 8.94 5.53
CA ILE A 280 10.50 7.94 6.39
C ILE A 280 10.73 6.52 5.89
N ALA A 281 10.51 6.28 4.59
CA ALA A 281 10.60 4.95 4.03
C ALA A 281 11.01 4.94 2.55
N SER A 282 11.49 3.79 2.08
CA SER A 282 11.74 3.52 0.66
C SER A 282 11.02 2.24 0.25
N VAL A 283 10.49 2.24 -0.96
CA VAL A 283 9.62 1.17 -1.49
C VAL A 283 10.10 0.74 -2.86
N VAL A 284 10.01 -0.55 -3.16
CA VAL A 284 10.25 -1.10 -4.49
C VAL A 284 9.22 -2.17 -4.80
N GLN A 285 8.79 -2.25 -6.05
CA GLN A 285 7.82 -3.23 -6.53
C GLN A 285 8.00 -3.49 -8.03
N GLU A 286 8.06 -4.75 -8.42
CA GLU A 286 7.80 -5.20 -9.79
C GLU A 286 6.38 -5.77 -9.88
N GLY A 287 5.72 -5.49 -11.00
CA GLY A 287 4.41 -6.06 -11.30
C GLY A 287 4.32 -6.56 -12.72
N LEU A 288 3.45 -7.56 -12.94
CA LEU A 288 2.96 -7.88 -14.26
C LEU A 288 2.25 -6.65 -14.82
N MET A 289 2.68 -6.20 -15.99
CA MET A 289 2.07 -5.12 -16.75
C MET A 289 1.95 -5.59 -18.20
N ARG A 290 0.83 -6.22 -18.51
CA ARG A 290 0.58 -6.86 -19.81
C ARG A 290 -0.49 -6.10 -20.58
N GLN A 291 -0.17 -5.75 -21.83
CA GLN A 291 -1.15 -5.29 -22.80
C GLN A 291 -1.90 -6.50 -23.37
N ARG A 292 -3.23 -6.44 -23.38
CA ARG A 292 -4.10 -7.47 -23.95
C ARG A 292 -4.51 -7.09 -25.36
N LEU A 293 -4.69 -8.10 -26.20
CA LEU A 293 -5.21 -7.96 -27.56
C LEU A 293 -6.75 -8.05 -27.62
N SER A 294 -7.40 -8.42 -26.51
CA SER A 294 -8.86 -8.48 -26.34
C SER A 294 -9.25 -7.99 -24.94
N ASP A 295 -10.51 -7.60 -24.78
CA ASP A 295 -11.06 -7.19 -23.48
C ASP A 295 -10.85 -8.27 -22.41
N PHE A 296 -10.60 -7.84 -21.18
CA PHE A 296 -10.51 -8.76 -20.05
C PHE A 296 -11.87 -9.41 -19.76
N VAL A 297 -11.95 -10.73 -19.94
CA VAL A 297 -12.99 -11.55 -19.32
C VAL A 297 -12.37 -12.18 -18.07
N PRO A 298 -12.76 -11.75 -16.86
CA PRO A 298 -12.37 -12.46 -15.65
C PRO A 298 -13.03 -13.84 -15.67
N ASN A 299 -12.21 -14.90 -15.62
CA ASN A 299 -12.69 -16.23 -15.22
C ASN A 299 -12.96 -16.25 -13.71
#